data_AF-A0A1A3Q180-F1
#
_entry.id   AF-A0A1A3Q180-F1
#
_cell.length_a   1.000
_cell.length_b   1.000
_cell.length_c   1.000
_cell.angle_alpha   90.00
_cell.angle_beta   90.00
_cell.angle_gamma   90.00
#
_symmetry.space_group_name_H-M   'P 1'
#
loop_
_entity.id
_entity.type
_entity.pdbx_description
1 polymer ?
#
loop_
_entity_poly.entity_id
_entity_poly.type
_entity_poly.pdbx_seq_one_letter_code
_entity_poly.pdbx_strand_id
1 'polypeptide(L)'
;MGEFDKHEGEAQTIVNLAEAAMHMYRAAIDSLPFPEDKKFQKRAEIVLTGMRKLRAALTEAASHSRPTPTVMMALSDVRRRYDDLMERAADAPGSTLGQQLYNARIHAKLSAHEAANGFGLRRELPDELEEGGTPTAQEAPLVEQLIAAIRVVAGLDEGHVEPEPAPAVEEHVNGSNGWDDALALNGAGEEAHAHN
;
A
#
# COMPACT_ATOMS: atom_id res chain seq x y z
N MET A 1 6.19 49.43 17.16
CA MET A 1 7.14 48.34 17.47
C MET A 1 6.28 47.09 17.61
N GLY A 2 6.33 46.16 16.65
CA GLY A 2 5.47 44.99 16.65
C GLY A 2 5.76 44.11 17.85
N GLU A 3 4.74 43.74 18.60
CA GLU A 3 4.84 42.80 19.72
C GLU A 3 5.30 41.44 19.19
N PHE A 4 6.41 40.92 19.73
CA PHE A 4 6.95 39.63 19.32
C PHE A 4 6.04 38.55 19.90
N ASP A 5 5.25 37.88 19.05
CA ASP A 5 4.45 36.76 19.49
C ASP A 5 5.40 35.61 19.86
N LYS A 6 5.52 35.35 21.17
CA LYS A 6 6.37 34.29 21.73
C LYS A 6 6.04 32.93 21.10
N HIS A 7 4.77 32.68 20.80
CA HIS A 7 4.33 31.43 20.20
C HIS A 7 4.82 31.26 18.75
N GLU A 8 4.94 32.36 18.00
CA GLU A 8 5.49 32.34 16.64
C GLU A 8 7.01 32.03 16.65
N GLY A 9 7.75 32.59 17.61
CA GLY A 9 9.18 32.29 17.78
C GLY A 9 9.45 30.84 18.18
N GLU A 10 8.63 30.29 19.08
CA GLU A 10 8.68 28.86 19.47
C GLU A 10 8.34 27.96 18.28
N ALA A 11 7.29 28.28 17.52
CA ALA A 11 6.90 27.55 16.32
C ALA A 11 8.01 27.53 15.26
N GLN A 12 8.63 28.67 14.97
CA GLN A 12 9.72 28.74 13.99
C GLN A 12 10.92 27.89 14.42
N THR A 13 11.24 27.86 15.71
CA THR A 13 12.32 27.03 16.26
C THR A 13 12.01 25.53 16.09
N ILE A 14 10.78 25.12 16.40
CA ILE A 14 10.31 23.74 16.22
C ILE A 14 10.41 23.34 14.75
N VAL A 15 9.94 24.20 13.83
CA VAL A 15 9.97 23.94 12.38
C VAL A 15 11.41 23.81 11.88
N ASN A 16 12.31 24.73 12.24
CA ASN A 16 13.71 24.66 11.84
C ASN A 16 14.39 23.36 12.33
N LEU A 17 14.08 22.93 13.55
CA LEU A 17 14.61 21.67 14.08
C LEU A 17 14.03 20.46 13.34
N ALA A 18 12.73 20.47 13.05
CA ALA A 18 12.08 19.42 12.27
C ALA A 18 12.64 19.32 10.84
N GLU A 19 12.89 20.46 10.19
CA GLU A 19 13.52 20.50 8.86
C GLU A 19 14.92 19.91 8.88
N ALA A 20 15.75 20.29 9.86
CA ALA A 20 17.09 19.71 10.02
C ALA A 20 17.04 18.19 10.24
N ALA A 21 16.14 17.70 11.10
CA ALA A 21 15.93 16.27 11.31
C ALA A 21 15.46 15.57 10.03
N MET A 22 14.54 16.18 9.28
CA MET A 22 14.05 15.64 8.01
C MET A 22 15.13 15.58 6.94
N HIS A 23 16.05 16.55 6.88
CA HIS A 23 17.21 16.46 6.00
C HIS A 23 18.08 15.23 6.31
N MET A 24 18.30 14.94 7.58
CA MET A 24 19.05 13.75 8.01
C MET A 24 18.29 12.45 7.68
N TYR A 25 16.97 12.40 7.93
CA TYR A 25 16.17 11.21 7.64
C TYR A 25 16.05 10.94 6.13
N ARG A 26 15.92 11.98 5.29
CA ARG A 26 15.94 11.82 3.83
C ARG A 26 17.25 11.18 3.37
N ALA A 27 18.40 11.69 3.82
CA ALA A 27 19.69 11.08 3.52
C ALA A 27 19.81 9.64 4.04
N ALA A 28 19.26 9.35 5.22
CA ALA A 28 19.24 7.99 5.77
C ALA A 28 18.38 7.04 4.91
N ILE A 29 17.20 7.47 4.48
CA ILE A 29 16.27 6.73 3.59
C ILE A 29 16.94 6.46 2.24
N ASP A 30 17.56 7.49 1.64
CA ASP A 30 18.26 7.37 0.36
C ASP A 30 19.45 6.39 0.44
N SER A 31 20.05 6.26 1.62
CA SER A 31 21.16 5.33 1.87
C SER A 31 20.72 3.90 2.22
N LEU A 32 19.41 3.63 2.32
CA LEU A 32 18.91 2.29 2.60
C LEU A 32 19.31 1.34 1.47
N PRO A 33 19.63 0.07 1.78
CA PRO A 33 19.96 -0.90 0.75
C PRO A 33 18.72 -1.24 -0.09
N PHE A 34 18.89 -2.11 -1.08
CA PHE A 34 17.75 -2.66 -1.82
C PHE A 34 16.82 -3.46 -0.88
N PRO A 35 15.50 -3.46 -1.11
CA PRO A 35 14.52 -4.16 -0.27
C PRO A 35 14.85 -5.63 0.00
N GLU A 36 15.48 -6.31 -0.96
CA GLU A 36 15.84 -7.73 -0.88
C GLU A 36 17.11 -7.99 -0.04
N ASP A 37 17.86 -6.94 0.33
CA ASP A 37 19.00 -7.06 1.23
C ASP A 37 18.51 -7.40 2.64
N LYS A 38 19.09 -8.44 3.25
CA LYS A 38 18.77 -8.88 4.62
C LYS A 38 18.96 -7.78 5.68
N LYS A 39 19.74 -6.74 5.39
CA LYS A 39 19.96 -5.57 6.26
C LYS A 39 18.89 -4.49 6.09
N PHE A 40 18.09 -4.53 5.02
CA PHE A 40 17.09 -3.52 4.72
C PHE A 40 16.14 -3.32 5.90
N GLN A 41 15.43 -4.38 6.32
CA GLN A 41 14.42 -4.29 7.37
C GLN A 41 14.98 -3.70 8.67
N LYS A 42 16.16 -4.18 9.10
CA LYS A 42 16.81 -3.68 10.30
C LYS A 42 17.18 -2.20 10.20
N ARG A 43 17.64 -1.74 9.03
CA ARG A 43 18.00 -0.32 8.83
C ARG A 43 16.77 0.56 8.69
N ALA A 44 15.74 0.09 7.98
CA ALA A 44 14.46 0.78 7.84
C ALA A 44 13.80 1.00 9.21
N GLU A 45 13.79 -0.02 10.08
CA GLU A 45 13.19 0.08 11.41
C GLU A 45 13.88 1.13 12.30
N ILE A 46 15.20 1.28 12.20
CA ILE A 46 15.93 2.34 12.92
C ILE A 46 15.48 3.72 12.47
N VAL A 47 15.32 3.92 11.15
CA VAL A 47 14.86 5.18 10.58
C VAL A 47 13.40 5.44 10.98
N LEU A 48 12.53 4.44 10.84
CA LEU A 48 11.12 4.50 11.23
C LEU A 48 10.97 4.89 12.71
N THR A 49 11.71 4.25 13.62
CA THR A 49 11.71 4.60 15.05
C THR A 49 12.04 6.08 15.27
N GLY A 50 13.05 6.61 14.57
CA GLY A 50 13.40 8.03 14.63
C GLY A 50 12.27 8.94 14.12
N MET A 51 11.68 8.58 12.98
CA MET A 51 10.58 9.32 12.39
C MET A 51 9.30 9.30 13.25
N ARG A 52 9.00 8.19 13.94
CA ARG A 52 7.88 8.11 14.91
C ARG A 52 8.06 9.13 16.04
N LYS A 53 9.27 9.25 16.58
CA LYS A 53 9.60 10.26 17.60
C LYS A 53 9.42 11.69 17.07
N LEU A 54 9.89 11.98 15.86
CA LEU A 54 9.70 13.29 15.24
C LEU A 54 8.22 13.61 15.01
N ARG A 55 7.45 12.64 14.50
CA ARG A 55 6.00 12.75 14.30
C ARG A 55 5.26 13.00 15.61
N ALA A 56 5.63 12.30 16.69
CA ALA A 56 5.04 12.49 18.01
C ALA A 56 5.31 13.91 18.54
N ALA A 57 6.56 14.38 18.47
CA ALA A 57 6.93 15.73 18.91
C ALA A 57 6.18 16.83 18.14
N LEU A 58 6.03 16.68 16.82
CA LEU A 58 5.26 17.63 16.01
C LEU A 58 3.75 17.53 16.22
N THR A 59 3.23 16.33 16.52
CA THR A 59 1.83 16.15 16.88
C THR A 59 1.52 16.87 18.18
N GLU A 60 2.39 16.74 19.19
CA GLU A 60 2.30 17.47 20.45
C GLU A 60 2.37 18.99 20.21
N ALA A 61 3.33 19.47 19.40
CA ALA A 61 3.40 20.88 19.04
C ALA A 61 2.13 21.38 18.34
N ALA A 62 1.53 20.57 17.46
CA ALA A 62 0.30 20.88 16.74
C ALA A 62 -0.97 20.80 17.61
N SER A 63 -0.93 20.17 18.79
CA SER A 63 -2.07 20.12 19.72
C SER A 63 -2.12 21.28 20.72
N HIS A 64 -1.15 22.18 20.70
CA HIS A 64 -1.18 23.38 21.56
C HIS A 64 -2.35 24.30 21.20
N SER A 65 -2.84 25.09 22.17
CA SER A 65 -4.04 25.93 22.05
C SER A 65 -4.03 26.96 20.91
N ARG A 66 -2.85 27.24 20.33
CA ARG A 66 -2.66 28.07 19.12
C ARG A 66 -1.66 27.37 18.20
N PRO A 67 -2.10 26.38 17.40
CA PRO A 67 -1.21 25.71 16.48
C PRO A 67 -0.92 26.61 15.29
N THR A 68 0.37 26.82 14.99
CA THR A 68 0.76 27.61 13.82
C THR A 68 0.64 26.76 12.55
N PRO A 69 0.17 27.33 11.43
CA PRO A 69 0.10 26.61 10.15
C PRO A 69 1.43 26.00 9.72
N THR A 70 2.56 26.62 10.07
CA THR A 70 3.91 26.13 9.75
C THR A 70 4.24 24.80 10.43
N VAL A 71 3.84 24.62 11.70
CA VAL A 71 3.98 23.33 12.41
C VAL A 71 3.10 22.26 11.78
N MET A 72 1.87 22.59 11.38
CA MET A 72 0.98 21.65 10.69
C MET A 72 1.55 21.19 9.34
N MET A 73 2.16 22.11 8.58
CA MET A 73 2.83 21.78 7.31
C MET A 73 4.06 20.90 7.51
N ALA A 74 4.89 21.19 8.52
CA ALA A 74 6.02 20.34 8.89
C ALA A 74 5.56 18.93 9.31
N LEU A 75 4.52 18.83 10.14
CA LEU A 75 3.92 17.54 10.53
C LEU A 75 3.39 16.77 9.31
N SER A 76 2.78 17.46 8.36
CA SER A 76 2.28 16.86 7.12
C SER A 76 3.43 16.32 6.24
N ASP A 77 4.56 17.02 6.14
CA ASP A 77 5.76 16.54 5.42
C ASP A 77 6.36 15.28 6.08
N VAL A 78 6.49 15.29 7.40
CA VAL A 78 6.99 14.14 8.17
C VAL A 78 6.08 12.92 7.98
N ARG A 79 4.75 13.10 8.02
CA ARG A 79 3.78 12.03 7.80
C ARG A 79 3.92 11.41 6.41
N ARG A 80 3.96 12.23 5.35
CA ARG A 80 4.16 11.73 3.98
C ARG A 80 5.42 10.89 3.85
N ARG A 81 6.55 11.38 4.38
CA ARG A 81 7.81 10.63 4.32
C ARG A 81 7.81 9.36 5.16
N TYR A 82 7.11 9.37 6.28
CA TYR A 82 6.91 8.16 7.09
C TYR A 82 6.09 7.13 6.32
N ASP A 83 5.01 7.57 5.67
CA ASP A 83 4.14 6.72 4.84
C ASP A 83 4.94 6.09 3.69
N ASP A 84 5.71 6.90 2.93
CA ASP A 84 6.58 6.41 1.84
C ASP A 84 7.54 5.31 2.33
N LEU A 85 8.14 5.48 3.52
CA LEU A 85 9.07 4.50 4.07
C LEU A 85 8.35 3.25 4.60
N MET A 86 7.17 3.40 5.21
CA MET A 86 6.35 2.29 5.69
C MET A 86 5.85 1.42 4.54
N GLU A 87 5.41 2.01 3.43
CA GLU A 87 5.01 1.30 2.21
C GLU A 87 6.18 0.46 1.69
N ARG A 88 7.35 1.07 1.48
CA ARG A 88 8.56 0.36 1.05
C ARG A 88 9.00 -0.72 2.04
N ALA A 89 8.81 -0.51 3.34
CA ALA A 89 9.12 -1.49 4.38
C ALA A 89 8.15 -2.68 4.37
N ALA A 90 6.86 -2.42 4.16
CA ALA A 90 5.81 -3.43 4.10
C ALA A 90 5.96 -4.36 2.88
N ASP A 91 6.40 -3.82 1.74
CA ASP A 91 6.60 -4.57 0.49
C ASP A 91 7.90 -5.38 0.47
N ALA A 92 8.86 -5.04 1.33
CA ALA A 92 10.13 -5.74 1.39
C ALA A 92 10.00 -7.12 2.08
N PRO A 93 10.76 -8.14 1.63
CA PRO A 93 10.76 -9.44 2.28
C PRO A 93 11.07 -9.35 3.79
N GLY A 94 10.32 -10.11 4.60
CA GLY A 94 10.49 -10.13 6.04
C GLY A 94 9.94 -8.89 6.77
N SER A 95 9.02 -8.15 6.15
CA SER A 95 8.28 -7.07 6.80
C SER A 95 7.50 -7.56 8.01
N THR A 96 7.39 -6.71 9.03
CA THR A 96 6.64 -7.04 10.24
C THR A 96 5.12 -6.97 9.98
N LEU A 97 4.33 -7.69 10.78
CA LEU A 97 2.86 -7.57 10.72
C LEU A 97 2.38 -6.14 10.94
N GLY A 98 3.06 -5.37 11.79
CA GLY A 98 2.75 -3.95 12.00
C GLY A 98 2.97 -3.09 10.76
N GLN A 99 4.05 -3.33 10.01
CA GLN A 99 4.32 -2.62 8.75
C GLN A 99 3.26 -2.96 7.69
N GLN A 100 2.93 -4.24 7.54
CA GLN A 100 1.91 -4.69 6.61
C GLN A 100 0.51 -4.16 6.96
N LEU A 101 0.16 -4.16 8.25
CA LEU A 101 -1.10 -3.63 8.76
C LEU A 101 -1.21 -2.13 8.52
N TYR A 102 -0.16 -1.36 8.83
CA TYR A 102 -0.10 0.07 8.56
C TYR A 102 -0.43 0.36 7.09
N ASN A 103 0.30 -0.31 6.18
CA ASN A 103 0.17 -0.06 4.77
C ASN A 103 -1.26 -0.37 4.29
N ALA A 104 -1.76 -1.56 4.61
CA ALA A 104 -3.10 -1.99 4.23
C ALA A 104 -4.17 -1.00 4.73
N ARG A 105 -4.14 -0.62 6.02
CA ARG A 105 -5.16 0.27 6.60
C ARG A 105 -5.11 1.68 6.02
N ILE A 106 -3.91 2.21 5.74
CA ILE A 106 -3.76 3.56 5.18
C ILE A 106 -4.32 3.62 3.77
N HIS A 107 -4.04 2.61 2.93
CA HIS A 107 -4.66 2.50 1.60
C HIS A 107 -6.18 2.39 1.68
N ALA A 108 -6.71 1.67 2.66
CA ALA A 108 -8.15 1.57 2.92
C ALA A 108 -8.74 2.77 3.67
N LYS A 109 -7.94 3.78 4.02
CA LYS A 109 -8.32 4.97 4.81
C LYS A 109 -8.97 4.64 6.16
N LEU A 110 -8.50 3.56 6.80
CA LEU A 110 -8.94 3.12 8.12
C LEU A 110 -8.03 3.66 9.22
N SER A 111 -8.64 4.17 10.28
CA SER A 111 -7.94 4.44 11.53
C SER A 111 -7.53 3.13 12.23
N ALA A 112 -6.52 3.19 13.10
CA ALA A 112 -6.12 2.07 13.96
C ALA A 112 -7.30 1.52 14.77
N HIS A 113 -8.14 2.42 15.30
CA HIS A 113 -9.34 2.06 16.07
C HIS A 113 -10.39 1.30 15.23
N GLU A 114 -10.66 1.75 14.00
CA GLU A 114 -11.59 1.05 13.09
C GLU A 114 -11.06 -0.33 12.71
N ALA A 115 -9.77 -0.42 12.40
CA ALA A 115 -9.11 -1.69 12.07
C ALA A 115 -9.18 -2.69 13.24
N ALA A 116 -8.95 -2.22 14.47
CA ALA A 116 -9.07 -3.06 15.67
C ALA A 116 -10.50 -3.59 15.86
N ASN A 117 -11.50 -2.70 15.80
CA ASN A 117 -12.89 -3.05 16.04
C ASN A 117 -13.45 -4.02 14.99
N GLY A 118 -13.04 -3.89 13.72
CA GLY A 118 -13.53 -4.75 12.64
C GLY A 118 -13.22 -6.24 12.84
N PHE A 119 -12.16 -6.57 13.59
CA PHE A 119 -11.66 -7.94 13.78
C PHE A 119 -11.62 -8.38 15.25
N GLY A 120 -12.22 -7.60 16.16
CA GLY A 120 -12.25 -7.91 17.59
C GLY A 120 -10.87 -7.89 18.27
N LEU A 121 -9.93 -7.13 17.72
CA LEU A 121 -8.61 -6.94 18.31
C LEU A 121 -8.69 -5.98 19.51
N ARG A 122 -7.69 -6.04 20.40
CA ARG A 122 -7.51 -4.99 21.42
C ARG A 122 -7.37 -3.64 20.73
N ARG A 123 -7.96 -2.60 21.32
CA ARG A 123 -7.98 -1.25 20.75
C ARG A 123 -6.59 -0.72 20.43
N GLU A 124 -5.63 -0.98 21.32
CA GLU A 124 -4.27 -0.44 21.24
C GLU A 124 -3.35 -1.29 20.36
N LEU A 125 -3.77 -2.50 19.97
CA LEU A 125 -2.90 -3.44 19.26
C LEU A 125 -2.38 -2.90 17.92
N PRO A 126 -3.19 -2.29 17.03
CA PRO A 126 -2.65 -1.76 15.77
C PRO A 126 -1.56 -0.71 16.00
N ASP A 127 -1.79 0.25 16.91
CA ASP A 127 -0.79 1.26 17.24
C ASP A 127 0.46 0.62 17.86
N GLU A 128 0.32 -0.35 18.77
CA GLU A 128 1.43 -1.11 19.36
C GLU A 128 2.28 -1.79 18.28
N LEU A 129 1.66 -2.45 17.30
CA LEU A 129 2.34 -3.16 16.21
C LEU A 129 3.05 -2.21 15.26
N GLU A 130 2.41 -1.10 14.92
CA GLU A 130 2.96 -0.06 14.02
C GLU A 130 4.17 0.66 14.64
N GLU A 131 4.23 0.72 15.96
CA GLU A 131 5.37 1.20 16.74
C GLU A 131 6.49 0.16 16.89
N GLY A 132 6.34 -1.03 16.29
CA GLY A 132 7.34 -2.11 16.31
C GLY A 132 7.07 -3.20 17.35
N GLY A 133 5.89 -3.21 17.95
CA GLY A 133 5.43 -4.27 18.85
C GLY A 133 5.30 -5.63 18.17
N THR A 134 5.22 -6.69 18.97
CA THR A 134 5.03 -8.06 18.50
C THR A 134 3.69 -8.58 19.01
N PRO A 135 2.82 -9.12 18.14
CA PRO A 135 1.54 -9.65 18.59
C PRO A 135 1.75 -10.95 19.37
N THR A 136 0.80 -11.28 20.24
CA THR A 136 0.77 -12.61 20.85
C THR A 136 0.45 -13.68 19.80
N ALA A 137 0.70 -14.95 20.13
CA ALA A 137 0.38 -16.08 19.24
C ALA A 137 -1.12 -16.18 18.90
N GLN A 138 -2.00 -15.62 19.75
CA GLN A 138 -3.44 -15.59 19.52
C GLN A 138 -3.86 -14.41 18.64
N GLU A 139 -3.16 -13.28 18.73
CA GLU A 139 -3.44 -12.07 17.95
C GLU A 139 -2.86 -12.15 16.52
N ALA A 140 -1.69 -12.77 16.34
CA ALA A 140 -1.03 -12.88 15.04
C ALA A 140 -1.96 -13.37 13.91
N PRO A 141 -2.68 -14.49 14.03
CA PRO A 141 -3.57 -14.95 12.96
C PRO A 141 -4.76 -14.01 12.71
N LEU A 142 -5.21 -13.25 13.71
CA LEU A 142 -6.29 -12.26 13.53
C LEU A 142 -5.78 -11.05 12.76
N VAL A 143 -4.55 -10.61 13.04
CA VAL A 143 -3.89 -9.52 12.31
C VAL A 143 -3.62 -9.92 10.86
N GLU A 144 -3.14 -11.14 10.61
CA GLU A 144 -2.95 -11.67 9.26
C GLU A 144 -4.27 -11.70 8.46
N GLN A 145 -5.36 -12.16 9.08
CA GLN A 145 -6.69 -12.16 8.47
C GLN A 145 -7.20 -10.74 8.17
N LEU A 146 -6.98 -9.79 9.08
CA LEU A 146 -7.33 -8.39 8.88
C LEU A 146 -6.57 -7.79 7.69
N ILE A 147 -5.25 -8.02 7.61
CA ILE A 147 -4.41 -7.54 6.51
C ILE A 147 -4.92 -8.10 5.18
N ALA A 148 -5.15 -9.42 5.11
CA ALA A 148 -5.65 -10.08 3.91
C ALA A 148 -7.02 -9.52 3.48
N ALA A 149 -7.94 -9.37 4.43
CA ALA A 149 -9.27 -8.83 4.14
C ALA A 149 -9.22 -7.38 3.63
N ILE A 150 -8.38 -6.53 4.22
CA ILE A 150 -8.21 -5.16 3.76
C ILE A 150 -7.61 -5.12 2.34
N ARG A 151 -6.58 -5.94 2.06
CA ARG A 151 -5.93 -5.96 0.75
C ARG A 151 -6.88 -6.39 -0.38
N VAL A 152 -7.72 -7.39 -0.13
CA VAL A 152 -8.77 -7.83 -1.06
C VAL A 152 -9.73 -6.68 -1.37
N VAL A 153 -10.21 -5.96 -0.35
CA VAL A 153 -11.17 -4.85 -0.54
C VAL A 153 -10.51 -3.63 -1.19
N ALA A 154 -9.25 -3.36 -0.88
CA ALA A 154 -8.49 -2.23 -1.41
C ALA A 154 -7.94 -2.46 -2.83
N GLY A 155 -8.15 -3.64 -3.42
CA GLY A 155 -7.61 -3.98 -4.75
C GLY A 155 -6.09 -4.11 -4.77
N LEU A 156 -5.45 -4.34 -3.62
CA LEU A 156 -4.01 -4.51 -3.51
C LEU A 156 -3.56 -5.94 -3.89
N ASP A 157 -4.49 -6.89 -3.89
CA ASP A 157 -4.30 -8.28 -4.33
C ASP A 157 -5.00 -8.55 -5.69
N GLU A 158 -4.90 -7.62 -6.66
CA GLU A 158 -5.26 -7.95 -8.05
C GLU A 158 -4.16 -8.82 -8.69
N GLY A 159 -4.21 -10.14 -8.43
CA GLY A 159 -3.31 -11.09 -9.06
C GLY A 159 -3.58 -12.56 -8.70
N HIS A 160 -4.10 -13.30 -9.70
CA HIS A 160 -4.26 -14.78 -9.77
C HIS A 160 -5.55 -15.36 -9.17
N VAL A 161 -6.70 -14.89 -9.65
CA VAL A 161 -7.77 -15.86 -9.96
C VAL A 161 -7.39 -16.47 -11.30
N GLU A 162 -6.78 -17.66 -11.32
CA GLU A 162 -6.82 -18.47 -12.54
C GLU A 162 -8.30 -18.66 -12.88
N PRO A 163 -8.76 -18.28 -14.08
CA PRO A 163 -10.13 -18.57 -14.48
C PRO A 163 -10.32 -20.08 -14.40
N GLU A 164 -11.29 -20.51 -13.59
CA GLU A 164 -11.68 -21.91 -13.50
C GLU A 164 -11.85 -22.46 -14.93
N PRO A 165 -11.23 -23.60 -15.28
CA PRO A 165 -11.32 -24.13 -16.63
C PRO A 165 -12.81 -24.32 -16.96
N ALA A 166 -13.27 -23.63 -18.00
CA ALA A 166 -14.66 -23.70 -18.43
C ALA A 166 -15.12 -25.17 -18.50
N PRO A 167 -16.31 -25.51 -18.00
CA PRO A 167 -16.78 -26.89 -18.03
C PRO A 167 -16.76 -27.37 -19.48
N ALA A 168 -16.14 -28.53 -19.69
CA ALA A 168 -16.08 -29.17 -20.99
C ALA A 168 -17.51 -29.27 -21.55
N VAL A 169 -17.77 -28.55 -22.63
CA VAL A 169 -18.98 -28.74 -23.43
C VAL A 169 -18.95 -30.15 -23.97
N GLU A 170 -19.70 -31.06 -23.34
CA GLU A 170 -19.98 -32.36 -23.92
C GLU A 170 -20.75 -32.12 -25.23
N GLU A 171 -20.05 -32.37 -26.33
CA GLU A 171 -20.58 -32.31 -27.69
C GLU A 171 -21.62 -33.42 -27.84
N HIS A 172 -22.88 -33.10 -27.51
CA HIS A 172 -24.01 -33.95 -27.83
C HIS A 172 -24.21 -33.96 -29.35
N VAL A 173 -23.58 -34.93 -30.01
CA VAL A 173 -23.89 -35.34 -31.38
C VAL A 173 -25.32 -35.87 -31.39
N ASN A 174 -26.28 -35.03 -31.75
CA ASN A 174 -27.60 -35.48 -32.13
C ASN A 174 -27.64 -35.58 -33.66
N GLY A 175 -27.60 -36.82 -34.16
CA GLY A 175 -27.81 -37.11 -35.57
C GLY A 175 -29.25 -36.85 -35.99
N SER A 176 -29.43 -36.73 -37.32
CA SER A 176 -30.69 -36.62 -38.08
C SER A 176 -31.20 -35.18 -38.26
N ASN A 177 -31.39 -34.60 -39.45
CA ASN A 177 -31.34 -35.06 -40.85
C ASN A 177 -31.40 -33.82 -41.77
N GLY A 178 -30.83 -33.92 -42.97
CA GLY A 178 -31.56 -33.51 -44.16
C GLY A 178 -30.77 -32.77 -45.26
N TRP A 179 -30.64 -33.44 -46.41
CA TRP A 179 -30.75 -32.93 -47.80
C TRP A 179 -29.95 -31.63 -48.13
N ASP A 180 -28.99 -31.58 -49.04
CA ASP A 180 -29.07 -32.08 -50.42
C ASP A 180 -27.70 -32.33 -51.05
N ASP A 181 -27.62 -33.48 -51.71
CA ASP A 181 -26.65 -33.86 -52.72
C ASP A 181 -27.08 -33.24 -54.06
N ALA A 182 -26.63 -32.00 -54.32
CA ALA A 182 -26.75 -31.37 -55.62
C ALA A 182 -25.69 -30.27 -55.77
N LEU A 183 -24.54 -30.63 -56.35
CA LEU A 183 -23.83 -29.88 -57.39
C LEU A 183 -22.51 -30.60 -57.70
N ALA A 184 -22.65 -31.68 -58.45
CA ALA A 184 -21.55 -32.25 -59.20
C ALA A 184 -21.17 -31.30 -60.36
N LEU A 185 -19.86 -31.20 -60.60
CA LEU A 185 -19.21 -31.05 -61.91
C LEU A 185 -19.42 -29.73 -62.67
N ASN A 186 -18.34 -28.96 -62.83
CA ASN A 186 -17.59 -28.83 -64.10
C ASN A 186 -16.73 -27.55 -64.13
N GLY A 187 -15.52 -27.67 -64.70
CA GLY A 187 -14.88 -26.56 -65.40
C GLY A 187 -13.43 -26.26 -65.02
N ALA A 188 -12.50 -27.09 -65.49
CA ALA A 188 -11.15 -26.65 -65.81
C ALA A 188 -11.03 -26.52 -67.33
N GLY A 189 -10.42 -25.44 -67.83
CA GLY A 189 -9.82 -25.39 -69.18
C GLY A 189 -10.19 -24.23 -70.11
N GLU A 190 -9.14 -23.44 -70.42
CA GLU A 190 -8.80 -22.84 -71.74
C GLU A 190 -9.38 -21.49 -72.23
N GLU A 191 -8.47 -20.50 -72.20
CA GLU A 191 -7.99 -19.63 -73.30
C GLU A 191 -8.94 -19.14 -74.41
N ALA A 192 -8.98 -17.82 -74.64
CA ALA A 192 -8.28 -17.16 -75.77
C ALA A 192 -8.96 -15.85 -76.26
N HIS A 193 -8.13 -14.84 -76.56
CA HIS A 193 -8.28 -13.73 -77.54
C HIS A 193 -9.46 -12.71 -77.39
N ALA A 194 -9.38 -11.42 -77.73
CA ALA A 194 -8.36 -10.47 -78.16
C ALA A 194 -9.02 -9.06 -78.29
N HIS A 195 -8.20 -8.03 -78.58
CA HIS A 195 -8.51 -6.67 -79.09
C HIS A 195 -9.12 -5.66 -78.10
N ASN A 196 -8.67 -4.41 -77.97
CA ASN A 196 -7.83 -3.54 -78.81
C ASN A 196 -7.14 -2.51 -77.90
#